data_AF-A0A414QA83-F1
#
_entry.id   AF-A0A414QA83-F1
#
_cell.length_a   1.000
_cell.length_b   1.000
_cell.length_c   1.000
_cell.angle_alpha   90.00
_cell.angle_beta   90.00
_cell.angle_gamma   90.00
#
_symmetry.space_group_name_H-M   'P 1'
#
loop_
_entity.id
_entity.type
_entity.pdbx_description
1 polymer ?
#
loop_
_entity_poly.entity_id
_entity_poly.type
_entity_poly.pdbx_seq_one_letter_code
_entity_poly.pdbx_strand_id
1 'polypeptide(L)'
;RLLRFGFELIEYIASLYNCEIEIIDHTEKSEQQELVGDLVQIITVFSCKLQGKRANKAKKLIRELIQEETDGKSHKSNADTKQCTEN
;
A
#
# COMPACT_ATOMS: atom_id res chain seq x y z
N ARG A 1 7.40 2.12 -26.20
CA ARG A 1 6.03 1.72 -25.76
C ARG A 1 5.30 2.88 -25.08
N LEU A 2 4.10 3.25 -25.58
CA LEU A 2 3.30 4.36 -25.04
C LEU A 2 2.47 3.94 -23.81
N LEU A 3 1.84 2.77 -23.85
CA LEU A 3 0.94 2.28 -22.81
C LEU A 3 0.76 0.74 -22.87
N ARG A 4 0.33 0.12 -21.77
CA ARG A 4 0.03 -1.34 -21.70
C ARG A 4 -1.44 -1.67 -21.88
N PHE A 5 -2.33 -0.81 -21.40
CA PHE A 5 -3.78 -0.97 -21.50
C PHE A 5 -4.40 0.34 -21.97
N GLY A 6 -5.54 0.25 -22.68
CA GLY A 6 -6.30 1.42 -23.12
C GLY A 6 -5.76 2.07 -24.39
N PHE A 7 -5.09 1.33 -25.27
CA PHE A 7 -4.59 1.87 -26.53
C PHE A 7 -5.73 2.38 -27.40
N GLU A 8 -6.76 1.56 -27.57
CA GLU A 8 -7.97 1.89 -28.33
C GLU A 8 -8.63 3.19 -27.84
N LEU A 9 -8.62 3.44 -26.53
CA LEU A 9 -9.16 4.68 -25.97
C LEU A 9 -8.31 5.89 -26.37
N ILE A 10 -6.98 5.77 -26.30
CA ILE A 10 -6.06 6.85 -26.67
C ILE A 10 -6.09 7.08 -28.18
N GLU A 11 -6.13 6.03 -28.97
CA GLU A 11 -6.29 6.09 -30.43
C GLU A 11 -7.61 6.75 -30.81
N TYR A 12 -8.72 6.38 -30.16
CA TYR A 12 -10.00 7.04 -30.34
C TYR A 12 -9.91 8.54 -30.03
N ILE A 13 -9.33 8.91 -28.89
CA ILE A 13 -9.14 10.32 -28.53
C ILE A 13 -8.28 11.04 -29.58
N ALA A 14 -7.18 10.44 -30.04
CA ALA A 14 -6.32 11.03 -31.07
C ALA A 14 -7.09 11.28 -32.38
N SER A 15 -7.95 10.33 -32.78
CA SER A 15 -8.78 10.44 -33.99
C SER A 15 -9.75 11.63 -33.94
N LEU A 16 -10.28 11.97 -32.75
CA LEU A 16 -11.18 13.12 -32.55
C LEU A 16 -10.49 14.47 -32.83
N TYR A 17 -9.17 14.53 -32.71
CA TYR A 17 -8.36 15.72 -32.92
C TYR A 17 -7.52 15.65 -34.21
N ASN A 18 -7.87 14.75 -35.14
CA ASN A 18 -7.13 14.52 -36.38
C ASN A 18 -5.64 14.22 -36.13
N CYS A 19 -5.33 13.52 -35.03
CA CYS A 19 -3.99 13.10 -34.67
C CYS A 19 -3.80 11.62 -34.97
N GLU A 20 -2.66 11.27 -35.58
CA GLU A 20 -2.27 9.90 -35.91
C GLU A 20 -1.15 9.44 -34.98
N ILE A 21 -1.24 8.20 -34.48
CA ILE A 21 -0.23 7.61 -33.60
C ILE A 21 0.72 6.76 -34.44
N GLU A 22 1.94 7.24 -34.63
CA GLU A 22 3.00 6.50 -35.33
C GLU A 22 3.86 5.68 -34.37
N ILE A 23 4.12 4.41 -34.70
CA ILE A 23 4.95 3.49 -33.92
C ILE A 23 6.35 3.43 -34.54
N ILE A 24 7.32 4.12 -33.93
CA ILE A 24 8.71 4.24 -34.42
C ILE A 24 9.63 3.14 -33.84
N ASP A 25 9.27 2.59 -32.68
CA ASP A 25 10.12 1.65 -31.95
C ASP A 25 9.94 0.23 -32.50
N HIS A 26 10.94 -0.25 -33.24
CA HIS A 26 11.04 -1.62 -33.75
C HIS A 26 12.06 -2.45 -32.97
N THR A 27 12.49 -2.00 -31.79
CA THR A 27 13.47 -2.74 -31.00
C THR A 27 12.84 -4.04 -30.51
N GLU A 28 13.28 -5.18 -31.04
CA GLU A 28 12.75 -6.47 -30.60
C GLU A 28 13.18 -6.78 -29.17
N LYS A 29 12.22 -6.66 -28.25
CA LYS A 29 12.29 -7.30 -26.93
C LYS A 29 11.50 -8.59 -27.02
N SER A 30 11.99 -9.65 -26.37
CA SER A 30 11.21 -10.88 -26.23
C SER A 30 9.86 -10.55 -25.58
N GLU A 31 8.77 -11.05 -26.16
CA GLU A 31 7.41 -10.90 -25.65
C GLU A 31 7.33 -11.25 -24.16
N GLN A 32 8.08 -12.28 -23.75
CA GLN A 32 8.14 -12.74 -22.37
C GLN A 32 8.73 -11.68 -21.44
N GLN A 33 9.81 -11.01 -21.86
CA GLN A 33 10.46 -9.99 -21.05
C GLN A 33 9.55 -8.78 -20.86
N GLU A 34 8.79 -8.40 -21.89
CA GLU A 34 7.80 -7.34 -21.76
C GLU A 34 6.65 -7.75 -20.84
N LEU A 35 6.12 -8.97 -20.97
CA LEU A 35 5.03 -9.45 -20.13
C LEU A 35 5.44 -9.51 -18.64
N VAL A 36 6.65 -10.01 -18.36
CA VAL A 36 7.18 -10.05 -16.99
C VAL A 36 7.37 -8.64 -16.43
N GLY A 37 7.93 -7.72 -17.23
CA GLY A 37 8.13 -6.33 -16.81
C GLY A 37 6.83 -5.66 -16.35
N ASP A 38 5.77 -5.82 -17.12
CA ASP A 38 4.49 -5.19 -16.80
C ASP A 38 3.75 -5.90 -15.66
N LEU A 39 3.88 -7.22 -15.54
CA LEU A 39 3.34 -7.94 -14.39
C LEU A 39 3.98 -7.45 -13.09
N VAL A 40 5.32 -7.30 -13.08
CA VAL A 40 6.05 -6.77 -11.92
C VAL A 40 5.58 -5.35 -11.59
N GLN A 41 5.38 -4.49 -12.58
CA GLN A 41 4.90 -3.12 -12.37
C GLN A 41 3.49 -3.11 -11.75
N ILE A 42 2.57 -3.92 -12.29
CA ILE A 42 1.20 -4.07 -11.77
C ILE A 42 1.25 -4.54 -10.31
N ILE A 43 1.94 -5.64 -10.03
CA ILE A 43 2.07 -6.22 -8.68
C ILE A 43 2.64 -5.19 -7.71
N THR A 44 3.68 -4.45 -8.12
CA THR A 44 4.34 -3.45 -7.28
C THR A 44 3.36 -2.34 -6.89
N VAL A 45 2.67 -1.74 -7.86
CA VAL A 45 1.72 -0.65 -7.59
C VAL A 45 0.57 -1.11 -6.69
N PHE A 46 0.01 -2.30 -6.94
CA PHE A 46 -1.07 -2.84 -6.10
C PHE A 46 -0.57 -3.22 -4.70
N SER A 47 0.62 -3.79 -4.59
CA SER A 47 1.22 -4.15 -3.31
C SER A 47 1.45 -2.92 -2.42
N CYS A 48 1.97 -1.81 -2.97
CA CYS A 48 2.14 -0.56 -2.24
C CYS A 48 0.79 -0.03 -1.71
N LYS A 49 -0.28 -0.08 -2.52
CA LYS A 49 -1.63 0.33 -2.09
C LYS A 49 -2.16 -0.53 -0.94
N LEU A 50 -1.94 -1.84 -1.00
CA LEU A 50 -2.35 -2.76 0.07
C LEU A 50 -1.52 -2.57 1.35
N GLN A 51 -0.21 -2.38 1.21
CA GLN A 51 0.68 -2.13 2.33
C GLN A 51 0.36 -0.81 3.03
N GLY A 52 0.02 0.26 2.29
CA GLY A 52 -0.44 1.51 2.88
C GLY A 52 -1.67 1.34 3.76
N LYS A 53 -2.67 0.57 3.29
CA LYS A 53 -3.86 0.23 4.10
C LYS A 53 -3.52 -0.57 5.35
N ARG A 54 -2.64 -1.58 5.22
CA ARG A 54 -2.17 -2.39 6.37
C ARG A 54 -1.41 -1.56 7.40
N ALA A 55 -0.49 -0.71 6.95
CA ALA A 55 0.28 0.18 7.81
C ALA A 55 -0.63 1.17 8.56
N ASN A 56 -1.64 1.72 7.90
CA ASN A 56 -2.61 2.60 8.54
C ASN A 56 -3.44 1.88 9.61
N LYS A 57 -3.88 0.64 9.33
CA LYS A 57 -4.59 -0.19 10.33
C LYS A 57 -3.70 -0.52 11.52
N ALA A 58 -2.45 -0.93 11.29
CA ALA A 58 -1.49 -1.22 12.35
C ALA A 58 -1.20 0.02 13.20
N LYS A 59 -0.95 1.18 12.58
CA LYS A 59 -0.76 2.46 13.29
C LYS A 59 -1.97 2.84 14.14
N LYS A 60 -3.19 2.62 13.64
CA LYS A 60 -4.43 2.88 14.39
C LYS A 60 -4.52 1.98 15.63
N LEU A 61 -4.32 0.67 15.48
CA LEU A 61 -4.33 -0.28 16.59
C LEU A 61 -3.29 0.08 17.66
N ILE A 62 -2.06 0.44 17.24
CA ILE A 62 -1.01 0.87 18.18
C ILE A 62 -1.42 2.13 18.96
N ARG A 63 -2.05 3.11 18.30
CA ARG A 63 -2.53 4.34 18.97
C ARG A 63 -3.65 4.06 19.97
N GLU A 64 -4.59 3.19 19.63
CA GLU A 64 -5.68 2.78 20.53
C GLU A 64 -5.14 2.12 21.79
N LEU A 65 -4.19 1.18 21.64
CA LEU A 65 -3.54 0.51 22.78
C LEU A 65 -2.77 1.51 23.69
N ILE A 66 -2.05 2.47 23.11
CA ILE A 66 -1.33 3.49 23.88
C ILE A 66 -2.30 4.39 24.66
N GLN A 67 -3.44 4.77 24.07
CA GLN A 67 -4.42 5.63 24.73
C GLN A 67 -5.09 4.92 25.92
N GLU A 68 -5.42 3.63 25.77
CA GLU A 68 -5.97 2.80 26.85
C GLU A 68 -5.03 2.71 28.06
N GLU A 69 -3.71 2.62 27.85
CA GLU A 69 -2.73 2.65 28.95
C GLU A 69 -2.64 4.02 29.65
N THR A 70 -2.85 5.12 28.92
CA THR A 70 -2.77 6.47 29.50
C THR A 70 -3.99 6.86 30.33
N ASP A 71 -5.19 6.35 30.01
CA ASP A 71 -6.43 6.68 30.70
C ASP A 71 -6.73 5.76 31.91
N GLY A 72 -6.04 4.62 32.02
CA GLY A 72 -6.18 3.67 33.15
C GLY A 72 -5.48 4.08 34.46
N LYS A 73 -4.78 5.23 34.51
CA LYS A 73 -3.99 5.64 35.69
C LYS A 73 -4.77 6.39 36.77
N SER A 74 -6.09 6.54 36.62
CA SER A 74 -6.97 7.26 37.57
C SER A 74 -7.97 6.34 38.29
N HIS A 75 -7.53 5.23 38.88
CA HIS A 75 -8.20 4.68 40.06
C HIS A 75 -7.17 4.17 41.07
N LYS A 76 -6.95 4.99 42.10
CA LYS A 76 -6.11 4.72 43.27
C LYS A 76 -6.98 4.11 44.36
N SER A 77 -6.59 2.96 44.92
CA SER A 77 -6.91 2.64 46.31
C SER A 77 -5.79 1.84 46.95
N ASN A 78 -5.19 2.46 47.96
CA ASN A 78 -4.30 1.87 48.95
C ASN A 78 -4.98 0.67 49.65
N ALA A 79 -4.18 -0.33 50.02
CA ALA A 79 -4.40 -1.07 51.27
C ALA A 79 -3.06 -1.59 51.80
N ASP A 80 -2.76 -1.13 53.00
CA ASP A 80 -1.57 -1.35 53.82
C ASP A 80 -1.44 -2.80 54.36
N THR A 81 -0.17 -3.19 54.55
CA THR A 81 0.40 -3.90 55.73
C THR A 81 -0.07 -5.32 56.06
N LYS A 82 0.87 -6.30 55.99
CA LYS A 82 1.53 -6.90 57.18
C LYS A 82 2.64 -7.88 56.79
N GLN A 83 3.83 -7.60 57.32
CA GLN A 83 4.94 -8.53 57.47
C GLN A 83 4.50 -9.82 58.19
N CYS A 84 5.09 -10.95 57.84
CA CYS A 84 5.46 -11.95 58.84
C CYS A 84 6.66 -12.77 58.36
N THR A 85 7.66 -12.77 59.22
CA THR A 85 8.95 -13.49 59.20
C THR A 85 8.79 -14.99 59.44
N GLU A 86 9.82 -15.73 59.01
CA GLU A 86 10.28 -17.05 59.48
C GLU A 86 9.30 -18.24 59.44
N ASN A 87 9.64 -19.26 58.65
CA ASN A 87 10.37 -20.44 59.13
C ASN A 87 11.03 -21.17 57.95
#